data_AF-A0A015KCK0-F1
#
_entry.id   AF-A0A015KCK0-F1
#
_cell.length_a   1.000
_cell.length_b   1.000
_cell.length_c   1.000
_cell.angle_alpha   90.00
_cell.angle_beta   90.00
_cell.angle_gamma   90.00
#
_symmetry.space_group_name_H-M   'P 1'
#
loop_
_entity.id
_entity.type
_entity.pdbx_description
1 polymer ?
#
loop_
_entity_poly.entity_id
_entity_poly.type
_entity_poly.pdbx_seq_one_letter_code
_entity_poly.pdbx_strand_id
1 'polypeptide(L)'
;MRKTFHNAKLTPDAPMDDKLQAARHHKFLFQENQHFSTPIKHLRYKKKFIVPKQDDYTFPLPFPETNTNLMVAMSDLNPIDSSVVSTLTGNSTPPSSIIDTFENVPAHYVLLIPEEPFYKGGLLNQPSRSKIRKRNLNPLTVGSNAWLAHMKEIYDQHEEDMKYEREKTDAGIRWDTTPD
;
A
#
# COMPACT_ATOMS: atom_id res chain seq x y z
N MET A 1 19.87 -22.48 -1.05
CA MET A 1 20.64 -23.63 -1.57
C MET A 1 22.07 -23.16 -1.85
N ARG A 2 23.06 -23.66 -1.11
CA ARG A 2 24.47 -23.23 -1.21
C ARG A 2 25.05 -23.76 -2.54
N LYS A 3 25.57 -22.88 -3.40
CA LYS A 3 26.34 -23.28 -4.59
C LYS A 3 27.82 -23.23 -4.22
N THR A 4 28.44 -24.38 -4.03
CA THR A 4 29.88 -24.53 -3.75
C THR A 4 30.65 -24.83 -5.03
N PHE A 5 31.98 -24.75 -4.97
CA PHE A 5 32.92 -24.87 -6.11
C PHE A 5 32.82 -26.17 -6.94
N HIS A 6 32.03 -27.16 -6.53
CA HIS A 6 31.98 -28.47 -7.19
C HIS A 6 31.58 -28.42 -8.67
N ASN A 7 30.96 -27.34 -9.15
CA ASN A 7 30.52 -27.21 -10.55
C ASN A 7 31.51 -26.46 -11.46
N ALA A 8 32.64 -25.95 -10.95
CA ALA A 8 33.54 -25.08 -11.72
C ALA A 8 34.59 -25.81 -12.58
N LYS A 9 34.56 -27.16 -12.66
CA LYS A 9 35.61 -27.98 -13.32
C LYS A 9 37.04 -27.60 -12.89
N LEU A 10 37.22 -27.14 -11.66
CA LEU A 10 38.54 -26.82 -11.10
C LEU A 10 39.08 -28.03 -10.35
N THR A 11 40.39 -28.28 -10.49
CA THR A 11 41.09 -29.22 -9.62
C THR A 11 41.17 -28.63 -8.20
N PRO A 12 41.10 -29.44 -7.14
CA PRO A 12 41.15 -28.96 -5.76
C PRO A 12 42.44 -28.17 -5.46
N ASP A 13 43.55 -28.52 -6.15
CA ASP A 13 44.86 -27.89 -6.01
C ASP A 13 45.09 -26.68 -6.94
N ALA A 14 44.06 -26.21 -7.65
CA ALA A 14 44.21 -25.05 -8.53
C ALA A 14 44.70 -23.80 -7.76
N PRO A 15 45.54 -22.95 -8.39
CA PRO A 15 46.08 -21.75 -7.77
C PRO A 15 44.96 -20.77 -7.36
N MET A 16 45.25 -19.95 -6.34
CA MET A 16 44.25 -19.05 -5.74
C MET A 16 43.62 -18.09 -6.75
N ASP A 17 44.41 -17.57 -7.69
CA ASP A 17 43.94 -16.60 -8.68
C ASP A 17 42.93 -17.20 -9.67
N ASP A 18 43.13 -18.45 -10.09
CA ASP A 18 42.20 -19.15 -10.99
C ASP A 18 40.85 -19.40 -10.31
N LYS A 19 40.88 -19.76 -9.01
CA LYS A 19 39.67 -19.90 -8.19
C LYS A 19 38.91 -18.57 -8.09
N LEU A 20 39.61 -17.44 -7.95
CA LEU A 20 39.01 -16.10 -7.91
C LEU A 20 38.42 -15.66 -9.25
N GLN A 21 39.11 -15.94 -10.37
CA GLN A 21 38.59 -15.65 -11.71
C GLN A 21 37.32 -16.45 -11.99
N ALA A 22 37.33 -17.76 -11.74
CA ALA A 22 36.15 -18.61 -11.92
C ALA A 22 34.97 -18.14 -11.07
N ALA A 23 35.21 -17.74 -9.81
CA ALA A 23 34.17 -17.20 -8.93
C ALA A 23 33.52 -15.93 -9.50
N ARG A 24 34.31 -15.02 -10.10
CA ARG A 24 33.80 -13.82 -10.78
C ARG A 24 32.95 -14.17 -11.99
N HIS A 25 33.38 -15.13 -12.80
CA HIS A 25 32.63 -15.55 -14.00
C HIS A 25 31.28 -16.19 -13.66
N HIS A 26 31.20 -16.97 -12.59
CA HIS A 26 29.96 -17.66 -12.19
C HIS A 26 29.06 -16.87 -11.23
N LYS A 27 29.35 -15.57 -11.04
CA LYS A 27 28.59 -14.53 -10.34
C LYS A 27 28.18 -14.76 -8.88
N PHE A 28 28.21 -15.97 -8.32
CA PHE A 28 28.01 -16.22 -6.88
C PHE A 28 28.60 -17.58 -6.49
N LEU A 29 29.87 -17.59 -6.09
CA LEU A 29 30.55 -18.75 -5.49
C LEU A 29 31.32 -18.25 -4.26
N PHE A 30 30.91 -18.71 -3.09
CA PHE A 30 31.58 -18.41 -1.83
C PHE A 30 32.79 -19.35 -1.68
N GLN A 31 33.93 -18.82 -1.25
CA GLN A 31 34.99 -19.67 -0.69
C GLN A 31 34.54 -20.23 0.66
N GLU A 32 34.99 -21.44 1.01
CA GLU A 32 34.62 -22.09 2.27
C GLU A 32 34.98 -21.25 3.50
N ASN A 33 36.03 -20.43 3.40
CA ASN A 33 36.52 -19.55 4.47
C ASN A 33 35.89 -18.14 4.44
N GLN A 34 35.06 -17.82 3.45
CA GLN A 34 34.39 -16.52 3.37
C GLN A 34 33.12 -16.55 4.22
N HIS A 35 33.15 -15.88 5.37
CA HIS A 35 31.94 -15.58 6.13
C HIS A 35 31.39 -14.21 5.70
N PHE A 36 30.07 -14.13 5.53
CA PHE A 36 29.41 -12.87 5.22
C PHE A 36 28.60 -12.43 6.44
N SER A 37 29.11 -11.42 7.15
CA SER A 37 28.35 -10.74 8.19
C SER A 37 27.52 -9.62 7.54
N THR A 38 26.47 -9.97 6.79
CA THR A 38 25.49 -8.92 6.49
C THR A 38 24.61 -8.67 7.69
N PRO A 39 24.38 -7.40 8.06
CA PRO A 39 23.29 -7.07 8.94
C PRO A 39 21.99 -7.55 8.30
N ILE A 40 21.20 -8.27 9.08
CA ILE A 40 19.93 -8.83 8.63
C ILE A 40 18.98 -7.67 8.31
N LYS A 41 18.74 -7.40 7.03
CA LYS A 41 17.96 -6.23 6.57
C LYS A 41 16.50 -6.24 7.04
N HIS A 42 15.94 -7.42 7.32
CA HIS A 42 14.59 -7.57 7.85
C HIS A 42 14.50 -7.43 9.38
N LEU A 43 15.64 -7.37 10.07
CA LEU A 43 15.76 -6.98 11.49
C LEU A 43 15.98 -5.47 11.66
N ARG A 44 15.73 -4.69 10.60
CA ARG A 44 15.69 -3.24 10.70
C ARG A 44 14.25 -2.86 11.08
N TYR A 45 14.07 -2.38 12.31
CA TYR A 45 12.81 -1.77 12.71
C TYR A 45 12.44 -0.68 11.69
N LYS A 46 11.20 -0.72 11.18
CA LYS A 46 10.71 0.28 10.20
C LYS A 46 10.69 1.70 10.76
N LYS A 47 10.61 1.83 12.09
CA LYS A 47 10.60 3.07 12.85
C LYS A 47 11.95 3.22 13.55
N LYS A 48 12.43 4.46 13.74
CA LYS A 48 13.53 4.72 14.67
C LYS A 48 13.18 4.05 16.00
N PHE A 49 14.10 3.30 16.60
CA PHE A 49 13.90 2.70 17.91
C PHE A 49 13.60 3.83 18.90
N ILE A 50 12.34 3.95 19.30
CA ILE A 50 11.93 4.89 20.35
C ILE A 50 12.09 4.09 21.63
N VAL A 51 12.98 4.54 22.50
CA VAL A 51 13.11 3.99 23.84
C VAL A 51 11.73 4.11 24.50
N PRO A 52 11.12 3.00 24.95
CA PRO A 52 9.80 3.06 25.57
C PRO A 52 9.85 3.95 26.82
N LYS A 53 8.85 4.81 27.01
CA LYS A 53 8.78 5.67 28.19
C LYS A 53 8.06 4.93 29.31
N GLN A 54 8.37 5.29 30.56
CA GLN A 54 7.66 4.74 31.72
C GLN A 54 6.15 5.05 31.68
N ASP A 55 5.77 6.19 31.11
CA ASP A 55 4.36 6.61 31.01
C ASP A 55 3.51 5.71 30.08
N ASP A 56 4.15 4.95 29.18
CA ASP A 56 3.46 4.05 28.25
C ASP A 56 3.08 2.71 28.89
N TYR A 57 3.54 2.42 30.12
CA TYR A 57 3.38 1.12 30.78
C TYR A 57 2.97 1.26 32.24
N THR A 58 2.07 0.37 32.69
CA THR A 58 1.62 0.28 34.08
C THR A 58 2.66 -0.36 35.02
N PHE A 59 3.67 -1.04 34.47
CA PHE A 59 4.74 -1.70 35.24
C PHE A 59 6.08 -0.95 35.07
N PRO A 60 6.98 -1.01 36.08
CA PRO A 60 8.27 -0.35 36.00
C PRO A 60 9.15 -1.00 34.92
N LEU A 61 9.66 -0.19 34.00
CA LEU A 61 10.62 -0.64 33.00
C LEU A 61 12.01 -0.81 33.64
N PRO A 62 12.76 -1.88 33.31
CA PRO A 62 14.02 -2.20 33.97
C PRO A 62 15.22 -1.31 33.56
N PHE A 63 15.00 -0.17 32.90
CA PHE A 63 16.08 0.71 32.44
C PHE A 63 16.27 1.91 33.38
N PRO A 64 17.46 2.10 33.99
CA PRO A 64 17.73 3.27 34.79
C PRO A 64 17.86 4.50 33.89
N GLU A 65 17.12 5.57 34.22
CA GLU A 65 17.17 6.84 33.53
C GLU A 65 18.61 7.38 33.52
N THR A 66 19.19 7.47 32.32
CA THR A 66 20.52 8.08 32.13
C THR A 66 20.33 9.59 32.16
N ASN A 67 20.43 10.17 33.35
CA ASN A 67 20.54 11.61 33.55
C ASN A 67 21.89 12.10 32.99
N THR A 68 21.89 12.58 31.75
CA THR A 68 22.99 13.42 31.23
C THR A 68 22.42 14.69 30.62
N ASN A 69 22.49 15.74 31.44
CA ASN A 69 22.38 17.14 31.06
C ASN A 69 23.18 17.46 29.78
N LEU A 70 22.49 17.93 28.74
CA LEU A 70 23.02 18.95 27.84
C LEU A 70 21.93 19.99 27.62
N MET A 71 21.98 21.02 28.47
CA MET A 71 21.46 22.36 28.19
C MET A 71 21.99 22.83 26.84
N VAL A 72 21.10 23.05 25.87
CA VAL A 72 21.10 24.27 25.06
C VAL A 72 19.65 24.72 24.92
N ALA A 73 19.37 25.86 25.52
CA ALA A 73 18.13 26.59 25.45
C ALA A 73 17.86 27.10 24.02
N MET A 74 16.60 27.05 23.60
CA MET A 74 15.99 28.08 22.75
C MET A 74 14.49 28.10 23.08
N SER A 75 14.06 29.31 23.42
CA SER A 75 12.83 29.64 24.13
C SER A 75 11.63 29.83 23.20
N ASP A 76 10.47 29.38 23.70
CA ASP A 76 9.18 30.12 23.80
C ASP A 76 8.33 30.55 22.57
N LEU A 77 7.06 30.11 22.65
CA LEU A 77 5.77 30.71 22.23
C LEU A 77 5.45 30.73 20.71
N ASN A 78 4.30 30.33 20.15
CA ASN A 78 2.97 29.89 20.61
C ASN A 78 2.21 29.24 19.41
N PRO A 79 1.11 28.49 19.64
CA PRO A 79 0.26 27.91 18.62
C PRO A 79 -0.85 28.88 18.17
N ILE A 80 -1.16 28.92 16.87
CA ILE A 80 -2.33 29.62 16.33
C ILE A 80 -3.34 28.58 15.85
N ASP A 81 -4.43 28.51 16.59
CA ASP A 81 -5.73 28.02 16.13
C ASP A 81 -6.26 28.91 15.00
N SER A 82 -6.68 28.30 13.90
CA SER A 82 -7.76 28.87 13.09
C SER A 82 -8.58 27.76 12.45
N SER A 83 -9.60 27.35 13.19
CA SER A 83 -10.85 26.82 12.66
C SER A 83 -11.42 27.80 11.62
N VAL A 84 -11.61 27.33 10.39
CA VAL A 84 -12.54 27.97 9.45
C VAL A 84 -13.46 26.89 8.89
N VAL A 85 -14.60 26.76 9.57
CA VAL A 85 -15.86 26.30 9.02
C VAL A 85 -16.10 27.03 7.69
N SER A 86 -16.34 26.29 6.62
CA SER A 86 -17.08 26.83 5.46
C SER A 86 -18.41 26.10 5.40
N THR A 87 -19.42 26.85 5.81
CA THR A 87 -20.84 26.59 5.71
C THR A 87 -21.29 26.29 4.28
N LEU A 88 -22.25 25.37 4.22
CA LEU A 88 -23.23 25.12 3.17
C LEU A 88 -23.75 26.41 2.49
N THR A 89 -24.09 26.24 1.21
CA THR A 89 -25.18 26.87 0.44
C THR A 89 -24.68 27.55 -0.83
N GLY A 90 -24.93 26.89 -1.97
CA GLY A 90 -24.76 27.45 -3.30
C GLY A 90 -25.47 26.56 -4.30
N ASN A 91 -26.78 26.77 -4.43
CA ASN A 91 -27.63 26.10 -5.41
C ASN A 91 -27.13 26.50 -6.81
N SER A 92 -26.28 25.67 -7.40
CA SER A 92 -25.91 25.78 -8.80
C SER A 92 -26.57 24.62 -9.53
N THR A 93 -27.67 24.94 -10.18
CA THR A 93 -28.21 24.21 -11.33
C THR A 93 -27.05 23.62 -12.15
N PRO A 94 -26.96 22.30 -12.35
CA PRO A 94 -25.91 21.76 -13.19
C PRO A 94 -26.17 22.24 -14.62
N PRO A 95 -25.13 22.73 -15.34
CA PRO A 95 -25.30 23.04 -16.75
C PRO A 95 -25.72 21.75 -17.46
N SER A 96 -26.81 21.83 -18.24
CA SER A 96 -27.47 20.73 -18.95
C SER A 96 -26.63 20.00 -20.01
N SER A 97 -25.30 20.09 -19.97
CA SER A 97 -24.38 19.47 -20.94
C SER A 97 -23.73 18.16 -20.48
N ILE A 98 -23.90 17.73 -19.22
CA ILE A 98 -23.39 16.41 -18.74
C ILE A 98 -24.29 15.26 -19.18
N ILE A 99 -25.57 15.53 -19.45
CA ILE A 99 -26.59 14.51 -19.73
C ILE A 99 -26.38 13.87 -21.11
N ASP A 100 -25.78 14.59 -22.06
CA ASP A 100 -25.65 14.14 -23.46
C ASP A 100 -24.56 13.08 -23.70
N THR A 101 -23.68 12.83 -22.72
CA THR A 101 -22.56 11.88 -22.91
C THR A 101 -22.92 10.46 -22.44
N PHE A 102 -23.99 10.32 -21.64
CA PHE A 102 -24.34 9.07 -20.97
C PHE A 102 -25.70 8.50 -21.38
N GLU A 103 -26.27 8.93 -22.51
CA GLU A 103 -27.58 8.44 -23.00
C GLU A 103 -27.62 6.90 -23.12
N ASN A 104 -26.47 6.27 -23.37
CA ASN A 104 -26.31 4.82 -23.49
C ASN A 104 -26.00 4.09 -22.17
N VAL A 105 -25.97 4.80 -21.03
CA VAL A 105 -25.64 4.23 -19.72
C VAL A 105 -26.87 4.19 -18.82
N PRO A 106 -27.27 3.01 -18.30
CA PRO A 106 -28.36 2.89 -17.34
C PRO A 106 -28.19 3.82 -16.12
N ALA A 107 -29.27 4.48 -15.72
CA ALA A 107 -29.25 5.50 -14.65
C ALA A 107 -28.67 5.01 -13.32
N HIS A 108 -28.88 3.74 -12.96
CA HIS A 108 -28.38 3.15 -11.72
C HIS A 108 -26.85 2.97 -11.70
N TYR A 109 -26.19 2.95 -12.85
CA TYR A 109 -24.73 2.91 -12.93
C TYR A 109 -24.09 4.29 -12.79
N VAL A 110 -24.81 5.37 -13.14
CA VAL A 110 -24.27 6.74 -13.17
C VAL A 110 -23.69 7.17 -11.83
N LEU A 111 -24.35 6.77 -10.72
CA LEU A 111 -23.91 7.10 -9.37
C LEU A 111 -22.63 6.37 -8.94
N LEU A 112 -22.26 5.29 -9.63
CA LEU A 112 -21.13 4.42 -9.29
C LEU A 112 -19.99 4.50 -10.31
N ILE A 113 -20.08 5.41 -11.30
CA ILE A 113 -19.02 5.56 -12.31
C ILE A 113 -17.75 6.05 -11.61
N PRO A 114 -16.64 5.30 -11.69
CA PRO A 114 -15.38 5.75 -11.13
C PRO A 114 -14.83 6.96 -11.88
N GLU A 115 -14.06 7.79 -11.17
CA GLU A 115 -13.35 8.91 -11.79
C GLU A 115 -12.27 8.45 -12.78
N GLU A 116 -11.72 7.25 -12.59
CA GLU A 116 -10.73 6.67 -13.50
C GLU A 116 -11.37 5.85 -14.63
N PRO A 117 -10.89 5.97 -15.87
CA PRO A 117 -11.43 5.22 -17.00
C PRO A 117 -11.01 3.75 -16.96
N PHE A 118 -11.87 2.87 -17.46
CA PHE A 118 -11.56 1.44 -17.53
C PHE A 118 -10.74 1.08 -18.76
N TYR A 119 -9.96 0.01 -18.62
CA TYR A 119 -9.22 -0.62 -19.70
C TYR A 119 -9.59 -2.09 -19.80
N LYS A 120 -9.20 -2.72 -20.90
CA LYS A 120 -9.42 -4.16 -21.13
C LYS A 120 -8.73 -4.99 -20.03
N GLY A 121 -9.51 -5.77 -19.27
CA GLY A 121 -8.93 -6.64 -18.24
C GLY A 121 -9.84 -7.18 -17.14
N GLY A 122 -11.12 -6.86 -17.05
CA GLY A 122 -11.88 -7.25 -15.84
C GLY A 122 -11.62 -6.27 -14.68
N LEU A 123 -12.43 -6.29 -13.61
CA LEU A 123 -12.32 -5.34 -12.49
C LEU A 123 -10.95 -5.48 -11.81
N LEU A 124 -10.50 -6.72 -11.62
CA LEU A 124 -9.26 -7.06 -10.92
C LEU A 124 -7.99 -6.99 -11.77
N ASN A 125 -8.09 -7.00 -13.10
CA ASN A 125 -6.90 -6.97 -13.97
C ASN A 125 -6.74 -5.66 -14.75
N GLN A 126 -7.12 -4.55 -14.12
CA GLN A 126 -6.84 -3.22 -14.66
C GLN A 126 -5.32 -3.01 -14.80
N PRO A 127 -4.85 -2.51 -15.95
CA PRO A 127 -3.44 -2.25 -16.18
C PRO A 127 -2.96 -1.10 -15.28
N SER A 128 -1.75 -1.23 -14.76
CA SER A 128 -1.14 -0.15 -13.96
C SER A 128 -0.93 1.12 -14.79
N ARG A 129 -0.95 2.27 -14.11
CA ARG A 129 -0.71 3.60 -14.73
C ARG A 129 0.57 3.65 -15.57
N SER A 130 1.63 2.98 -15.12
CA SER A 130 2.90 2.92 -15.87
C SER A 130 2.78 2.09 -17.15
N LYS A 131 2.00 1.00 -17.15
CA LYS A 131 1.75 0.16 -18.31
C LYS A 131 0.88 0.88 -19.35
N ILE A 132 -0.13 1.63 -18.90
CA ILE A 132 -0.98 2.47 -19.75
C ILE A 132 -0.11 3.50 -20.49
N ARG A 133 0.70 4.27 -19.77
CA ARG A 133 1.58 5.30 -20.37
C ARG A 133 2.63 4.71 -21.31
N LYS A 134 3.25 3.59 -20.95
CA LYS A 134 4.30 2.96 -21.79
C LYS A 134 3.76 2.39 -23.09
N ARG A 135 2.51 1.92 -23.08
CA ARG A 135 1.89 1.25 -24.24
C ARG A 135 0.84 2.11 -24.95
N ASN A 136 0.60 3.34 -24.49
CA ASN A 136 -0.45 4.23 -24.97
C ASN A 136 -1.80 3.49 -25.09
N LEU A 137 -2.21 2.81 -24.02
CA LEU A 137 -3.47 2.07 -24.01
C LEU A 137 -4.64 3.06 -24.05
N ASN A 138 -5.63 2.75 -24.89
CA ASN A 138 -6.87 3.51 -24.93
C ASN A 138 -7.86 2.94 -23.91
N PRO A 139 -8.58 3.81 -23.19
CA PRO A 139 -9.66 3.36 -22.31
C PRO A 139 -10.83 2.79 -23.12
N LEU A 140 -11.66 2.02 -22.45
CA LEU A 140 -12.92 1.51 -22.99
C LEU A 140 -13.89 2.68 -23.22
N THR A 141 -14.54 2.67 -24.38
CA THR A 141 -15.60 3.63 -24.69
C THR A 141 -16.76 3.46 -23.72
N VAL A 142 -17.16 4.54 -23.06
CA VAL A 142 -18.33 4.58 -22.17
C VAL A 142 -19.56 4.08 -22.92
N GLY A 143 -20.36 3.22 -22.29
CA GLY A 143 -21.55 2.62 -22.91
C GLY A 143 -21.27 1.48 -23.90
N SER A 144 -20.01 1.16 -24.21
CA SER A 144 -19.72 -0.06 -24.98
C SER A 144 -20.06 -1.33 -24.16
N ASN A 145 -20.37 -2.44 -24.83
CA ASN A 145 -20.69 -3.71 -24.14
C ASN A 145 -19.61 -4.15 -23.15
N ALA A 146 -18.34 -3.96 -23.49
CA ALA A 146 -17.21 -4.28 -22.60
C ALA A 146 -17.18 -3.35 -21.37
N TRP A 147 -17.52 -2.07 -21.54
CA TRP A 147 -17.64 -1.11 -20.44
C TRP A 147 -18.86 -1.41 -19.55
N LEU A 148 -19.99 -1.79 -20.13
CA LEU A 148 -21.20 -2.16 -19.40
C LEU A 148 -21.00 -3.44 -18.59
N ALA A 149 -20.30 -4.44 -19.13
CA ALA A 149 -19.92 -5.64 -18.38
C ALA A 149 -19.07 -5.28 -17.15
N HIS A 150 -18.17 -4.30 -17.30
CA HIS A 150 -17.35 -3.74 -16.23
C HIS A 150 -18.18 -3.06 -15.14
N MET A 151 -19.11 -2.21 -15.54
CA MET A 151 -20.01 -1.53 -14.61
C MET A 151 -20.93 -2.50 -13.89
N LYS A 152 -21.37 -3.56 -14.55
CA LYS A 152 -22.18 -4.60 -13.91
C LYS A 152 -21.41 -5.27 -12.77
N GLU A 153 -20.15 -5.63 -12.99
CA GLU A 153 -19.29 -6.26 -11.96
C GLU A 153 -19.12 -5.35 -10.73
N ILE A 154 -18.93 -4.04 -10.95
CA ILE A 154 -18.85 -3.05 -9.87
C ILE A 154 -20.16 -2.94 -9.10
N TYR A 155 -21.29 -2.92 -9.81
CA TYR A 155 -22.60 -2.84 -9.20
C TYR A 155 -22.92 -4.06 -8.35
N ASP A 156 -22.64 -5.26 -8.87
CA ASP A 156 -22.85 -6.52 -8.15
C ASP A 156 -22.05 -6.51 -6.82
N GLN A 157 -20.78 -6.05 -6.85
CA GLN A 157 -19.96 -5.91 -5.64
C GLN A 157 -20.53 -4.86 -4.67
N HIS A 158 -20.98 -3.72 -5.18
CA HIS A 158 -21.58 -2.67 -4.36
C HIS A 158 -22.88 -3.15 -3.67
N GLU A 159 -23.70 -3.94 -4.35
CA GLU A 159 -24.91 -4.52 -3.76
C GLU A 159 -24.59 -5.48 -2.62
N GLU A 160 -23.59 -6.34 -2.79
CA GLU A 160 -23.11 -7.24 -1.74
C GLU A 160 -22.52 -6.47 -0.54
N ASP A 161 -21.73 -5.43 -0.78
CA ASP A 161 -21.17 -4.59 0.29
C ASP A 161 -22.27 -3.87 1.09
N MET A 162 -23.29 -3.34 0.40
CA MET A 162 -24.45 -2.71 1.03
C MET A 162 -25.27 -3.70 1.86
N LYS A 163 -25.40 -4.94 1.39
CA LYS A 163 -26.08 -6.01 2.13
C LYS A 163 -25.27 -6.41 3.37
N TYR A 164 -23.96 -6.58 3.23
CA TYR A 164 -23.07 -6.90 4.35
C TYR A 164 -23.13 -5.85 5.46
N GLU A 165 -23.04 -4.55 5.12
CA GLU A 165 -23.13 -3.50 6.14
C GLU A 165 -24.51 -3.47 6.79
N ARG A 166 -25.59 -3.74 6.05
CA ARG A 166 -26.93 -3.85 6.64
C ARG A 166 -26.99 -5.00 7.66
N GLU A 167 -26.52 -6.18 7.30
CA GLU A 167 -26.51 -7.35 8.20
C GLU A 167 -25.64 -7.10 9.44
N LYS A 168 -24.49 -6.43 9.27
CA LYS A 168 -23.62 -6.01 10.37
C LYS A 168 -24.29 -5.01 11.30
N THR A 169 -25.02 -4.02 10.77
CA THR A 169 -25.79 -3.08 11.60
C THR A 169 -26.93 -3.76 12.36
N ASP A 170 -27.69 -4.66 11.70
CA ASP A 170 -28.76 -5.42 12.35
C ASP A 170 -28.22 -6.33 13.47
N ALA A 171 -27.11 -7.04 13.19
CA ALA A 171 -26.43 -7.84 14.20
C ALA A 171 -25.92 -6.98 15.36
N GLY A 172 -25.34 -5.80 15.09
CA GLY A 172 -24.93 -4.85 16.13
C GLY A 172 -26.08 -4.44 17.04
N ILE A 173 -27.22 -4.02 16.45
CA ILE A 173 -28.43 -3.66 17.19
C ILE A 173 -28.94 -4.82 18.05
N ARG A 174 -28.88 -6.06 17.53
CA ARG A 174 -29.31 -7.26 18.27
C ARG A 174 -28.43 -7.58 19.48
N TRP A 175 -27.15 -7.27 19.44
CA TRP A 175 -26.21 -7.56 20.54
C TRP A 175 -26.09 -6.41 21.55
N ASP A 176 -26.44 -5.19 21.18
CA ASP A 176 -26.57 -4.04 22.09
C ASP A 176 -27.90 -4.07 22.88
N THR A 177 -28.21 -5.21 23.52
CA THR A 177 -29.29 -5.26 24.52
C THR A 177 -28.69 -4.95 25.90
N THR A 178 -29.08 -3.80 26.45
CA THR A 178 -28.66 -3.27 27.75
C THR A 178 -28.81 -4.32 28.87
N PRO A 179 -27.84 -4.47 29.79
CA PRO A 179 -28.05 -5.27 31.00
C PRO A 179 -28.92 -4.48 31.99
N ASP A 180 -29.97 -5.12 32.50
CA ASP A 180 -30.75 -4.68 33.67
C ASP A 180 -29.91 -4.68 34.96
#